data_AF-A0A1S4ER56-F1
#
_entry.id   AF-A0A1S4ER56-F1
#
_cell.length_a   1.000
_cell.length_b   1.000
_cell.length_c   1.000
_cell.angle_alpha   90.00
_cell.angle_beta   90.00
_cell.angle_gamma   90.00
#
_symmetry.space_group_name_H-M   'P 1'
#
loop_
_entity.id
_entity.type
_entity.pdbx_description
1 polymer ?
#
loop_
_entity_poly.entity_id
_entity_poly.type
_entity_poly.pdbx_seq_one_letter_code
_entity_poly.pdbx_strand_id
1 'polypeptide(L)'
;RASTVPFAIQAEKTILTNYLGLVRTCVFLFPLLRRHARVVNLSSSAGHLSQITNLELKKRLMEDCVSERQLTDMMYEFMDITKEHPRAHVAKGWPDSAYAVSKIGVNLLTRIYQKKFDCELGNQDKVINAVHPGYVATNMSSFMGNVNIFDGKIFDSTKFL
;
A
#
# COMPACT_ATOMS: atom_id res chain seq x y z
N ARG A 1 13.02 15.21 -10.30
CA ARG A 1 14.29 14.59 -10.76
C ARG A 1 14.31 13.15 -10.27
N ALA A 2 14.68 12.18 -11.11
CA ALA A 2 14.81 10.79 -10.68
C ALA A 2 15.92 10.67 -9.64
N SER A 3 15.70 9.86 -8.60
CA SER A 3 16.70 9.62 -7.56
C SER A 3 17.91 8.89 -8.13
N THR A 4 19.11 9.28 -7.70
CA THR A 4 20.37 8.59 -8.05
C THR A 4 20.70 7.45 -7.08
N VAL A 5 19.88 7.26 -6.04
CA VAL A 5 20.04 6.18 -5.05
C VAL A 5 19.76 4.83 -5.72
N PRO A 6 20.52 3.76 -5.43
CA PRO A 6 20.24 2.43 -5.97
C PRO A 6 18.80 1.98 -5.70
N PHE A 7 18.15 1.32 -6.67
CA PHE A 7 16.73 0.93 -6.55
C PHE A 7 16.45 0.06 -5.34
N ALA A 8 17.34 -0.88 -4.98
CA ALA A 8 17.18 -1.72 -3.79
C ALA A 8 17.06 -0.90 -2.49
N ILE A 9 17.85 0.17 -2.37
CA ILE A 9 17.79 1.09 -1.20
C ILE A 9 16.51 1.93 -1.24
N GLN A 10 16.05 2.32 -2.43
CA GLN A 10 14.75 2.99 -2.57
C GLN A 10 13.60 2.06 -2.16
N ALA A 11 13.62 0.81 -2.61
CA ALA A 11 12.64 -0.23 -2.29
C ALA A 11 12.58 -0.47 -0.79
N GLU A 12 13.72 -0.74 -0.16
CA GLU A 12 13.82 -0.96 1.28
C GLU A 12 13.24 0.21 2.09
N LYS A 13 13.74 1.43 1.88
CA LYS A 13 13.27 2.61 2.63
C LYS A 13 11.78 2.88 2.42
N THR A 14 11.29 2.68 1.19
CA THR A 14 9.89 2.95 0.84
C THR A 14 8.97 1.92 1.47
N ILE A 15 9.30 0.63 1.41
CA ILE A 15 8.49 -0.46 1.99
C ILE A 15 8.50 -0.39 3.51
N LEU A 16 9.68 -0.15 4.13
CA LEU A 16 9.80 0.03 5.57
C LEU A 16 8.91 1.18 6.08
N THR A 17 8.86 2.30 5.35
CA THR A 17 8.10 3.48 5.76
C THR A 17 6.61 3.32 5.47
N ASN A 18 6.26 3.10 4.19
CA ASN A 18 4.88 3.22 3.72
C ASN A 18 4.02 2.00 4.08
N TYR A 19 4.61 0.81 4.15
CA TYR A 19 3.89 -0.43 4.40
C TYR A 19 4.15 -0.96 5.81
N LEU A 20 5.40 -1.26 6.17
CA LEU A 20 5.70 -1.84 7.49
C LEU A 20 5.46 -0.85 8.63
N GLY A 21 5.76 0.44 8.42
CA GLY A 21 5.39 1.50 9.36
C GLY A 21 3.87 1.59 9.56
N LEU A 22 3.09 1.43 8.50
CA LEU A 22 1.63 1.37 8.58
C LEU A 22 1.15 0.14 9.35
N VAL A 23 1.65 -1.06 9.03
CA VAL A 23 1.34 -2.31 9.75
C VAL A 23 1.56 -2.13 11.25
N ARG A 24 2.74 -1.64 11.65
CA ARG A 24 3.06 -1.40 13.06
C ARG A 24 2.09 -0.39 13.69
N THR A 25 1.81 0.71 13.00
CA THR A 25 0.87 1.74 13.47
C THR A 25 -0.52 1.14 13.71
N CYS A 26 -1.02 0.36 12.77
CA CYS A 26 -2.30 -0.33 12.89
C CYS A 26 -2.31 -1.30 14.08
N VAL A 27 -1.31 -2.19 14.19
CA VAL A 27 -1.21 -3.14 15.31
C VAL A 27 -1.22 -2.45 16.66
N PHE A 28 -0.51 -1.33 16.82
CA PHE A 28 -0.47 -0.59 18.08
C PHE A 28 -1.75 0.20 18.38
N LEU A 29 -2.38 0.79 17.37
CA LEU A 29 -3.54 1.68 17.57
C LEU A 29 -4.88 0.95 17.54
N PHE A 30 -4.99 -0.21 16.89
CA PHE A 30 -6.25 -0.94 16.74
C PHE A 30 -6.91 -1.35 18.06
N PRO A 31 -6.16 -1.78 19.10
CA PRO A 31 -6.73 -2.03 20.43
C PRO A 31 -7.39 -0.80 21.07
N LEU A 32 -7.00 0.42 20.66
CA LEU A 32 -7.52 1.68 21.18
C LEU A 32 -8.77 2.16 20.43
N LEU A 33 -9.14 1.52 19.31
CA LEU A 33 -10.28 1.93 18.50
C LEU A 33 -11.60 1.68 19.23
N ARG A 34 -12.37 2.75 19.41
CA ARG A 34 -13.73 2.71 19.97
C ARG A 34 -14.74 2.17 18.96
N ARG A 35 -15.98 1.94 19.41
CA ARG A 35 -17.13 1.72 18.53
C ARG A 35 -17.27 2.90 17.56
N HIS A 36 -17.72 2.64 16.34
CA HIS A 36 -17.89 3.65 15.28
C HIS A 36 -16.58 4.30 14.80
N ALA A 37 -15.41 3.72 15.11
CA ALA A 37 -14.14 4.26 14.65
C ALA A 37 -14.04 4.25 13.11
N ARG A 38 -13.35 5.26 12.58
CA ARG A 38 -13.06 5.42 11.15
C ARG A 38 -11.55 5.51 10.99
N VAL A 39 -10.97 4.60 10.22
CA VAL A 39 -9.54 4.57 9.91
C VAL A 39 -9.39 4.88 8.42
N VAL A 40 -8.47 5.78 8.09
CA VAL A 40 -8.20 6.16 6.70
C VAL A 40 -6.71 5.97 6.44
N ASN A 41 -6.40 5.02 5.57
CA ASN A 41 -5.04 4.77 5.11
C ASN A 41 -4.78 5.58 3.84
N LEU A 42 -3.80 6.48 3.88
CA LEU A 42 -3.45 7.29 2.72
C LEU A 42 -2.63 6.46 1.71
N SER A 43 -3.29 6.04 0.64
CA SER A 43 -2.72 5.27 -0.45
C SER A 43 -2.45 6.14 -1.69
N SER A 44 -2.49 5.55 -2.89
CA SER A 44 -2.31 6.21 -4.18
C SER A 44 -2.99 5.42 -5.30
N SER A 45 -3.33 6.09 -6.39
CA SER A 45 -3.75 5.44 -7.64
C SER A 45 -2.66 4.54 -8.23
N ALA A 46 -1.38 4.83 -7.94
CA ALA A 46 -0.26 3.95 -8.27
C ALA A 46 -0.31 2.59 -7.54
N GLY A 47 -1.15 2.44 -6.51
CA GLY A 47 -1.36 1.20 -5.77
C GLY A 47 -2.34 0.22 -6.44
N HIS A 48 -2.76 0.47 -7.68
CA HIS A 48 -3.69 -0.40 -8.39
C HIS A 48 -3.01 -1.73 -8.79
N LEU A 49 -3.72 -2.85 -8.66
CA LEU A 49 -3.23 -4.16 -9.11
C LEU A 49 -3.00 -4.29 -10.63
N SER A 50 -3.44 -3.31 -11.45
CA SER A 50 -3.12 -3.25 -12.88
C SER A 50 -1.63 -3.00 -13.14
N GLN A 51 -0.89 -2.55 -12.12
CA GLN A 51 0.56 -2.36 -12.17
C GLN A 51 1.35 -3.68 -12.14
N ILE A 52 0.71 -4.78 -11.73
CA ILE A 52 1.34 -6.11 -11.67
C ILE A 52 1.11 -6.83 -12.99
N THR A 53 2.21 -7.19 -13.66
CA THR A 53 2.16 -7.84 -14.97
C THR A 53 2.12 -9.37 -14.88
N ASN A 54 2.65 -9.94 -13.79
CA ASN A 54 2.60 -11.38 -13.54
C ASN A 54 1.21 -11.78 -13.02
N LEU A 55 0.49 -12.58 -13.81
CA LEU A 55 -0.87 -13.01 -13.51
C LEU A 55 -0.97 -13.92 -12.28
N GLU A 56 0.03 -14.77 -12.04
CA GLU A 56 0.05 -15.66 -10.87
C GLU A 56 0.28 -14.86 -9.59
N LEU A 57 1.23 -13.92 -9.62
CA LEU A 57 1.44 -12.99 -8.51
C LEU A 57 0.18 -12.14 -8.25
N LYS A 58 -0.44 -11.63 -9.32
CA LYS A 58 -1.68 -10.86 -9.21
C LYS A 58 -2.81 -11.69 -8.59
N LYS A 59 -2.98 -12.94 -9.04
CA LYS A 59 -3.97 -13.88 -8.49
C LYS A 59 -3.72 -14.14 -7.02
N ARG A 60 -2.48 -14.47 -6.64
CA ARG A 60 -2.06 -14.67 -5.24
C ARG A 60 -2.36 -13.45 -4.37
N LEU A 61 -2.22 -12.23 -4.89
CA LEU A 61 -2.53 -11.00 -4.15
C LEU A 61 -4.03 -10.67 -4.07
N MET A 62 -4.83 -11.22 -4.98
CA MET A 62 -6.30 -11.04 -5.01
C MET A 62 -7.06 -12.11 -4.22
N GLU A 63 -6.38 -13.17 -3.79
CA GLU A 63 -6.99 -14.23 -3.00
C GLU A 63 -7.61 -13.68 -1.71
N ASP A 64 -8.88 -14.01 -1.48
CA ASP A 64 -9.64 -13.44 -0.37
C ASP A 64 -9.12 -13.86 1.01
N CYS A 65 -8.36 -14.96 1.08
CA CYS A 65 -7.77 -15.53 2.29
C CYS A 65 -6.33 -15.08 2.55
N VAL A 66 -5.78 -14.13 1.79
CA VAL A 66 -4.43 -13.61 2.05
C VAL A 66 -4.40 -12.96 3.44
N SER A 67 -3.59 -13.53 4.31
CA SER A 67 -3.33 -12.98 5.63
C SER A 67 -2.36 -11.80 5.57
N GLU A 68 -2.44 -10.94 6.57
CA GLU A 68 -1.47 -9.85 6.80
C GLU A 68 -0.02 -10.35 6.80
N ARG A 69 0.23 -11.53 7.38
CA ARG A 69 1.54 -12.15 7.40
C ARG A 69 2.01 -12.51 6.00
N GLN A 70 1.18 -13.21 5.21
CA GLN A 70 1.50 -13.58 3.83
C GLN A 70 1.76 -12.35 2.95
N LEU A 71 0.93 -11.30 3.08
CA LEU A 71 1.17 -10.05 2.36
C LEU A 71 2.49 -9.40 2.77
N THR A 72 2.80 -9.42 4.07
CA THR A 72 4.06 -8.87 4.61
C THR A 72 5.27 -9.66 4.11
N ASP A 73 5.18 -10.99 4.07
CA ASP A 73 6.23 -11.85 3.51
C ASP A 73 6.48 -11.54 2.03
N MET A 74 5.42 -11.27 1.24
CA MET A 74 5.57 -10.84 -0.15
C MET A 74 6.26 -9.46 -0.29
N MET A 75 6.08 -8.56 0.68
CA MET A 75 6.78 -7.26 0.69
C MET A 75 8.27 -7.43 1.02
N TYR A 76 8.62 -8.38 1.90
CA TYR A 76 10.02 -8.76 2.13
C TYR A 76 10.62 -9.44 0.89
N GLU A 77 9.90 -10.38 0.29
CA GLU A 77 10.32 -11.05 -0.96
C GLU A 77 10.61 -10.03 -2.07
N PHE A 78 9.74 -9.03 -2.26
CA PHE A 78 9.99 -7.95 -3.19
C PHE A 78 11.31 -7.22 -2.89
N MET A 79 11.55 -6.82 -1.63
CA MET A 79 12.81 -6.15 -1.24
C MET A 79 14.03 -7.02 -1.53
N ASP A 80 13.96 -8.32 -1.29
CA ASP A 80 15.07 -9.23 -1.55
C ASP A 80 15.33 -9.43 -3.04
N ILE A 81 14.28 -9.57 -3.86
CA ILE A 81 14.40 -9.63 -5.32
C ILE A 81 15.11 -8.38 -5.86
N THR A 82 14.84 -7.18 -5.32
CA THR A 82 15.50 -5.96 -5.79
C THR A 82 17.02 -5.94 -5.57
N LYS A 83 17.55 -6.79 -4.68
CA LYS A 83 18.99 -6.87 -4.35
C LYS A 83 19.74 -7.83 -5.27
N GLU A 84 19.06 -8.73 -5.98
CA GLU A 84 19.69 -9.78 -6.78
C GLU A 84 20.48 -9.22 -7.97
N HIS A 85 19.78 -8.60 -8.92
CA HIS A 85 20.35 -7.95 -10.09
C HIS A 85 19.43 -6.84 -10.58
N PRO A 86 19.93 -5.89 -11.40
CA PRO A 86 19.12 -4.80 -11.92
C PRO A 86 17.83 -5.32 -12.57
N ARG A 87 16.69 -4.76 -12.13
CA ARG A 87 15.34 -5.04 -12.63
C ARG A 87 14.86 -6.50 -12.48
N ALA A 88 15.45 -7.30 -11.57
CA ALA A 88 14.95 -8.64 -11.25
C ALA A 88 13.45 -8.64 -10.85
N HIS A 89 13.00 -7.60 -10.14
CA HIS A 89 11.60 -7.44 -9.74
C HIS A 89 10.65 -7.30 -10.92
N VAL A 90 11.09 -6.63 -11.99
CA VAL A 90 10.30 -6.46 -13.22
C VAL A 90 10.13 -7.82 -13.92
N ALA A 91 11.19 -8.64 -13.96
CA ALA A 91 11.11 -9.99 -14.53
C ALA A 91 10.16 -10.90 -13.73
N LYS A 92 10.03 -10.66 -12.41
CA LYS A 92 9.03 -11.33 -11.55
C LYS A 92 7.62 -10.72 -11.67
N GLY A 93 7.48 -9.61 -12.40
CA GLY A 93 6.22 -8.95 -12.72
C GLY A 93 5.76 -7.89 -11.73
N TRP A 94 6.63 -7.44 -10.83
CA TRP A 94 6.40 -6.25 -10.01
C TRP A 94 6.59 -4.98 -10.85
N PRO A 95 5.87 -3.89 -10.54
CA PRO A 95 6.08 -2.61 -11.19
C PRO A 95 7.47 -2.05 -10.90
N ASP A 96 8.00 -1.29 -11.85
CA ASP A 96 9.31 -0.63 -11.72
C ASP A 96 9.24 0.65 -10.86
N SER A 97 8.58 0.54 -9.71
CA SER A 97 8.33 1.62 -8.77
C SER A 97 8.12 1.06 -7.37
N ALA A 98 9.11 1.22 -6.50
CA ALA A 98 9.00 0.89 -5.08
C ALA A 98 7.79 1.55 -4.41
N TYR A 99 7.48 2.79 -4.83
CA TYR A 99 6.31 3.51 -4.34
C TYR A 99 5.00 2.80 -4.73
N ALA A 100 4.86 2.39 -6.00
CA ALA A 100 3.68 1.64 -6.46
C ALA A 100 3.51 0.34 -5.66
N VAL A 101 4.58 -0.46 -5.51
CA VAL A 101 4.54 -1.70 -4.71
C VAL A 101 4.09 -1.42 -3.28
N SER A 102 4.65 -0.38 -2.64
CA SER A 102 4.24 -0.03 -1.28
C SER A 102 2.75 0.33 -1.16
N LYS A 103 2.20 1.00 -2.18
CA LYS A 103 0.79 1.43 -2.20
C LYS A 103 -0.17 0.30 -2.58
N ILE A 104 0.28 -0.68 -3.37
CA ILE A 104 -0.43 -1.96 -3.55
C ILE A 104 -0.55 -2.65 -2.19
N GLY A 105 0.54 -2.73 -1.43
CA GLY A 105 0.53 -3.28 -0.07
C GLY A 105 -0.46 -2.56 0.84
N VAL A 106 -0.48 -1.23 0.86
CA VAL A 106 -1.44 -0.44 1.67
C VAL A 106 -2.90 -0.75 1.28
N ASN A 107 -3.22 -0.84 -0.01
CA ASN A 107 -4.57 -1.15 -0.47
C ASN A 107 -5.03 -2.55 -0.03
N LEU A 108 -4.18 -3.56 -0.21
CA LEU A 108 -4.49 -4.94 0.17
C LEU A 108 -4.59 -5.08 1.70
N LEU A 109 -3.68 -4.47 2.44
CA LEU A 109 -3.69 -4.47 3.90
C LEU A 109 -4.98 -3.86 4.48
N THR A 110 -5.45 -2.79 3.85
CA THR A 110 -6.72 -2.14 4.25
C THR A 110 -7.90 -3.09 4.11
N ARG A 111 -7.99 -3.86 3.01
CA ARG A 111 -9.02 -4.90 2.83
C ARG A 111 -8.93 -6.00 3.88
N ILE A 112 -7.72 -6.47 4.17
CA ILE A 112 -7.48 -7.50 5.19
C ILE A 112 -7.97 -7.00 6.56
N TYR A 113 -7.65 -5.75 6.92
CA TYR A 113 -8.08 -5.18 8.19
C TYR A 113 -9.58 -4.93 8.27
N GLN A 114 -10.24 -4.51 7.19
CA GLN A 114 -11.71 -4.42 7.20
C GLN A 114 -12.34 -5.79 7.47
N LYS A 115 -11.88 -6.86 6.80
CA LYS A 115 -12.36 -8.22 7.07
C LYS A 115 -12.13 -8.64 8.53
N LYS A 116 -10.97 -8.32 9.12
CA LYS A 116 -10.73 -8.58 10.55
C LYS A 116 -11.70 -7.82 11.45
N PHE A 117 -12.00 -6.56 11.14
CA PHE A 117 -13.01 -5.79 11.89
C PHE A 117 -14.40 -6.41 11.81
N ASP A 118 -14.76 -6.94 10.64
CA ASP A 118 -16.06 -7.59 10.41
C ASP A 118 -16.15 -8.94 11.15
N CYS A 119 -15.07 -9.75 11.16
CA CYS A 119 -15.07 -11.10 11.73
C CYS A 119 -14.77 -11.17 13.23
N GLU A 120 -13.79 -10.41 13.74
CA GLU A 120 -13.18 -10.65 15.06
C GLU A 120 -13.69 -9.71 16.17
N LEU A 121 -14.30 -8.58 15.82
CA LEU A 121 -14.58 -7.50 16.78
C LEU A 121 -16.07 -7.23 17.02
N GLY A 122 -16.93 -8.23 16.83
CA GLY A 122 -18.36 -8.15 17.15
C GLY A 122 -19.12 -7.07 16.37
N ASN A 123 -18.64 -6.73 15.17
CA ASN A 123 -19.15 -5.66 14.31
C ASN A 123 -19.50 -4.38 15.08
N GLN A 124 -18.48 -3.72 15.63
CA GLN A 124 -18.60 -2.45 16.36
C GLN A 124 -18.79 -1.23 15.43
N ASP A 125 -19.29 -1.43 14.20
CA ASP A 125 -19.34 -0.43 13.14
C ASP A 125 -17.98 0.25 12.95
N LYS A 126 -16.89 -0.52 12.88
CA LYS A 126 -15.56 0.00 12.58
C LYS A 126 -15.33 -0.06 11.08
N VAL A 127 -14.89 1.05 10.50
CA VAL A 127 -14.65 1.15 9.06
C VAL A 127 -13.23 1.60 8.80
N ILE A 128 -12.55 0.90 7.89
CA ILE A 128 -11.23 1.27 7.38
C ILE A 128 -11.25 1.32 5.86
N ASN A 129 -10.75 2.42 5.30
CA ASN A 129 -10.64 2.61 3.85
C ASN A 129 -9.25 3.10 3.46
N ALA A 130 -8.85 2.79 2.23
CA ALA A 130 -7.67 3.37 1.62
C ALA A 130 -8.09 4.45 0.62
N VAL A 131 -7.37 5.58 0.60
CA VAL A 131 -7.74 6.71 -0.25
C VAL A 131 -6.55 7.25 -1.06
N HIS A 132 -6.83 7.71 -2.27
CA HIS A 132 -5.90 8.49 -3.09
C HIS A 132 -6.31 9.97 -3.03
N PRO A 133 -5.43 10.89 -2.62
CA PRO A 133 -5.77 12.31 -2.45
C PRO A 133 -5.73 13.13 -3.77
N GLY A 134 -5.49 12.49 -4.91
CA GLY A 134 -5.17 13.16 -6.17
C GLY A 134 -3.66 13.44 -6.32
N TYR A 135 -3.29 14.10 -7.43
CA TYR A 135 -1.92 14.55 -7.64
C TYR A 135 -1.73 15.92 -6.98
N VAL A 136 -1.47 15.90 -5.68
CA VAL A 136 -1.42 17.10 -4.82
C VAL A 136 -0.07 17.80 -4.91
N ALA A 137 -0.05 19.13 -5.01
CA ALA A 137 1.14 19.98 -5.01
C ALA A 137 1.77 20.02 -3.61
N THR A 138 2.78 19.17 -3.39
CA THR A 138 3.50 19.02 -2.13
C THR A 138 4.99 18.83 -2.40
N ASN A 139 5.82 18.82 -1.36
CA ASN A 139 7.23 18.52 -1.51
C ASN A 139 7.46 17.12 -2.16
N MET A 140 6.59 16.14 -1.88
CA MET A 140 6.66 14.80 -2.48
C MET A 140 6.47 14.82 -4.01
N SER A 141 5.60 15.70 -4.52
CA SER A 141 5.35 15.86 -5.96
C SER A 141 6.22 16.95 -6.59
N SER A 142 7.23 17.46 -5.87
CA SER A 142 8.02 18.64 -6.29
C SER A 142 7.14 19.86 -6.62
N PHE A 143 6.01 20.00 -5.93
CA PHE A 143 4.97 21.02 -6.16
C PHE A 143 4.37 21.02 -7.57
N MET A 144 4.52 19.92 -8.33
CA MET A 144 3.99 19.78 -9.69
C MET A 144 2.55 19.24 -9.76
N GLY A 145 1.93 19.01 -8.59
CA GLY A 145 0.56 18.51 -8.51
C GLY A 145 -0.47 19.50 -9.06
N ASN A 146 -1.53 18.99 -9.68
CA ASN A 146 -2.65 19.78 -10.18
C ASN A 146 -3.76 20.01 -9.14
N VAL A 147 -3.62 19.45 -7.93
CA VAL A 147 -4.52 19.64 -6.79
C VAL A 147 -3.78 20.41 -5.71
N ASN A 148 -4.40 21.44 -5.11
CA ASN A 148 -3.77 22.15 -4.00
C ASN A 148 -3.92 21.37 -2.67
N ILE A 149 -3.18 21.75 -1.63
CA ILE A 149 -3.19 21.04 -0.35
C ILE A 149 -4.51 21.11 0.42
N PHE A 150 -5.35 22.13 0.14
CA PHE A 150 -6.65 22.32 0.79
C PHE A 150 -7.78 21.57 0.06
N ASP A 151 -7.59 21.28 -1.23
CA ASP A 151 -8.57 20.70 -2.15
C ASP A 151 -8.30 19.21 -2.43
N GLY A 152 -7.60 18.52 -1.53
CA GLY A 152 -7.29 17.10 -1.67
C GLY A 152 -8.53 16.32 -2.11
N LYS A 153 -8.54 15.84 -3.36
CA LYS A 153 -9.68 15.10 -3.92
C LYS A 153 -9.59 13.68 -3.39
N ILE A 154 -10.49 13.31 -2.47
CA ILE A 154 -10.49 11.99 -1.85
C ILE A 154 -11.18 11.00 -2.80
N PHE A 155 -10.39 10.10 -3.38
CA PHE A 155 -10.89 8.95 -4.14
C PHE A 155 -10.66 7.68 -3.34
N ASP A 156 -11.65 6.79 -3.30
CA ASP A 156 -11.50 5.46 -2.72
C ASP A 156 -10.52 4.64 -3.57
N SER A 157 -9.35 4.31 -3.02
CA SER A 157 -8.31 3.58 -3.76
C SER A 157 -8.55 2.07 -3.81
N THR A 158 -9.56 1.56 -3.08
CA THR A 158 -9.90 0.13 -3.03
C THR A 158 -10.93 -0.28 -4.08
N LYS A 159 -11.70 0.67 -4.62
CA LYS A 159 -12.64 0.47 -5.75
C LYS A 159 -11.97 0.16 -7.09
N PHE A 160 -10.64 0.23 -7.14
CA PHE A 160 -9.82 0.05 -8.33
C PHE A 160 -8.83 -1.10 -8.12
N LEU A 161 -9.29 -2.23 -7.57
CA LEU A 161 -8.49 -3.46 -7.46
C LEU A 161 -8.87 -4.43 -8.56
#